data_AF-A0A6B0DL65-F1
#
_entry.id   AF-A0A6B0DL65-F1
#
_cell.length_a   1.000
_cell.length_b   1.000
_cell.length_c   1.000
_cell.angle_alpha   90.00
_cell.angle_beta   90.00
_cell.angle_gamma   90.00
#
_symmetry.space_group_name_H-M   'P 1'
#
loop_
_entity.id
_entity.type
_entity.pdbx_description
1 polymer ?
#
loop_
_entity_poly.entity_id
_entity_poly.type
_entity_poly.pdbx_seq_one_letter_code
_entity_poly.pdbx_strand_id
1 'polypeptide(L)' 'MKFVTFINAYPDKYSNMFMLLKNMHVPENIKIVSSYFIFGKPDAMVIFESQDESTAFKFVESFAGVGDTETHVLVDVNRT' A
#
# COMPACT_ATOMS: atom_id res chain seq x y z
N MET A 1 5.88 11.84 -5.79
CA MET A 1 5.28 10.81 -6.68
C MET A 1 4.14 10.13 -5.95
N LYS A 2 3.09 9.68 -6.65
CA LYS A 2 1.97 8.94 -6.06
C LYS A 2 2.05 7.48 -6.49
N PHE A 3 1.76 6.58 -5.58
CA PHE A 3 1.83 5.14 -5.79
C PHE A 3 0.53 4.50 -5.34
N VAL A 4 0.22 3.34 -5.91
CA VAL A 4 -0.81 2.42 -5.42
C VAL A 4 -0.16 1.06 -5.18
N THR A 5 -0.41 0.50 -4.00
CA THR A 5 0.00 -0.87 -3.65
C THR A 5 -1.24 -1.71 -3.40
N PHE A 6 -1.34 -2.82 -4.12
CA PHE A 6 -2.33 -3.87 -3.89
C PHE A 6 -1.71 -4.97 -3.04
N ILE A 7 -2.49 -5.53 -2.13
CA ILE A 7 -2.04 -6.58 -1.20
C ILE A 7 -2.96 -7.79 -1.37
N ASN A 8 -2.34 -8.94 -1.61
CA ASN A 8 -2.96 -10.26 -1.57
C ASN A 8 -2.49 -10.98 -0.29
N ALA A 9 -3.29 -10.92 0.77
CA ALA A 9 -2.98 -11.56 2.03
C ALA A 9 -2.84 -13.08 1.89
N TYR A 10 -1.85 -13.64 2.59
CA TYR A 10 -1.77 -15.09 2.76
C TYR A 10 -2.97 -15.60 3.58
N PRO A 11 -3.41 -16.86 3.37
CA PRO A 11 -4.62 -17.39 4.00
C PRO A 11 -4.70 -17.24 5.54
N ASP A 12 -3.56 -17.31 6.23
CA ASP A 12 -3.47 -17.19 7.70
C ASP A 12 -3.15 -15.75 8.17
N LYS A 13 -2.97 -14.79 7.26
CA LYS A 13 -2.52 -13.43 7.56
C LYS A 13 -3.59 -12.35 7.41
N TYR A 14 -4.83 -12.68 7.06
CA TYR A 14 -5.90 -11.67 6.91
C TYR A 14 -6.06 -10.77 8.13
N SER A 15 -6.15 -11.33 9.34
CA SER A 15 -6.26 -10.54 10.57
C SER A 15 -5.02 -9.67 10.82
N ASN A 16 -3.83 -10.17 10.46
CA ASN A 16 -2.58 -9.43 10.58
C ASN A 16 -2.50 -8.28 9.59
N MET A 17 -2.88 -8.50 8.33
CA MET A 17 -3.03 -7.44 7.32
C MET A 17 -4.03 -6.39 7.80
N PHE A 18 -5.17 -6.83 8.34
CA PHE A 18 -6.18 -5.91 8.85
C PHE A 18 -5.64 -5.01 9.96
N MET A 19 -4.96 -5.60 10.93
CA MET A 19 -4.32 -4.87 12.02
C MET A 19 -3.17 -3.99 11.54
N LEU A 20 -2.40 -4.44 10.56
CA LEU A 20 -1.31 -3.69 9.96
C LEU A 20 -1.85 -2.42 9.32
N LEU A 21 -2.83 -2.51 8.41
CA LEU A 21 -3.37 -1.33 7.73
C LEU A 21 -4.08 -0.35 8.68
N LYS A 22 -4.72 -0.85 9.73
CA LYS A 22 -5.41 -0.01 10.71
C LYS A 22 -4.44 0.73 11.65
N ASN A 23 -3.32 0.10 12.02
CA ASN A 23 -2.37 0.63 13.00
C ASN A 23 -0.99 0.91 12.40
N MET A 24 -0.92 1.04 11.08
CA MET A 24 0.34 1.17 10.36
C MET A 24 1.11 2.39 10.86
N HIS A 25 2.37 2.18 11.25
CA HIS A 25 3.27 3.29 11.46
C HIS A 25 3.70 3.84 10.10
N VAL A 26 3.25 5.05 9.79
CA VAL A 26 3.59 5.72 8.53
C VAL A 26 4.87 6.53 8.75
N PRO A 27 5.97 6.23 8.03
CA PRO A 27 7.18 7.03 8.09
C PRO A 27 6.94 8.49 7.70
N GLU A 28 7.70 9.45 8.24
CA GLU A 28 7.52 10.89 7.97
C GLU A 28 7.62 11.27 6.48
N ASN A 29 8.35 10.50 5.70
CA ASN A 29 8.55 10.67 4.26
C ASN A 29 7.52 9.92 3.40
N ILE A 30 6.48 9.36 4.02
CA ILE A 30 5.32 8.74 3.36
C ILE A 30 4.07 9.49 3.79
N LYS A 31 3.21 9.80 2.82
CA LYS A 31 1.88 10.35 3.09
C LYS A 31 0.82 9.42 2.53
N ILE A 32 0.03 8.79 3.41
CA ILE A 32 -1.10 7.98 2.98
C ILE A 32 -2.19 8.89 2.42
N VAL A 33 -2.60 8.64 1.18
CA VAL A 33 -3.73 9.32 0.52
C VAL A 33 -5.02 8.61 0.89
N SER A 34 -5.03 7.28 0.81
CA SER A 34 -6.17 6.46 1.19
C SER A 34 -5.78 4.98 1.35
N SER A 35 -6.57 4.23 2.09
CA SER A 35 -6.41 2.78 2.26
C SER A 35 -7.78 2.11 2.31
N TYR A 36 -7.90 0.94 1.68
CA TYR A 36 -9.17 0.22 1.56
C TYR A 36 -8.96 -1.28 1.72
N PHE A 37 -9.92 -1.94 2.36
CA PHE A 37 -10.15 -3.38 2.16
C PHE A 37 -11.08 -3.55 0.97
N ILE A 38 -10.81 -4.56 0.16
CA ILE A 38 -11.55 -4.85 -1.05
C ILE A 38 -12.24 -6.20 -0.87
N PHE A 39 -13.51 -6.26 -1.26
CA PHE A 39 -14.25 -7.51 -1.29
C PHE A 39 -13.85 -8.29 -2.55
N GLY A 40 -13.00 -9.31 -2.40
CA GLY A 40 -12.41 -10.08 -3.49
C GLY A 40 -10.89 -9.96 -3.51
N LYS A 41 -10.27 -10.24 -4.67
CA LYS A 41 -8.84 -9.99 -4.90
C LYS A 41 -8.66 -8.72 -5.76
N PRO A 42 -7.68 -7.86 -5.46
CA PRO A 42 -6.79 -7.93 -4.29
C PRO A 42 -7.54 -7.69 -2.97
N ASP A 43 -7.00 -8.11 -1.83
CA ASP A 43 -7.71 -8.01 -0.54
C ASP A 43 -7.66 -6.60 0.06
N ALA A 44 -6.62 -5.84 -0.28
CA ALA A 44 -6.47 -4.46 0.14
C ALA A 44 -5.73 -3.61 -0.89
N MET A 45 -5.89 -2.30 -0.75
CA MET A 45 -5.21 -1.29 -1.54
C MET A 45 -4.77 -0.12 -0.66
N VAL A 46 -3.57 0.40 -0.89
CA VAL A 46 -3.04 1.61 -0.25
C VAL A 46 -2.56 2.56 -1.33
N ILE A 47 -3.07 3.79 -1.31
CA ILE A 47 -2.58 4.90 -2.15
C ILE A 47 -1.75 5.82 -1.27
N PHE A 48 -0.54 6.13 -1.69
CA PHE A 48 0.37 6.97 -0.91
C PHE A 48 1.26 7.85 -1.79
N GLU A 49 1.79 8.90 -1.20
CA GLU A 49 2.77 9.79 -1.80
C GLU A 49 4.14 9.56 -1.15
N SER A 50 5.18 9.60 -1.98
CA SER A 50 6.58 9.55 -1.56
C SER A 50 7.45 10.47 -2.43
N GLN A 51 8.62 10.85 -1.93
CA GLN A 51 9.55 11.72 -2.65
C GLN A 51 10.21 11.01 -3.85
N ASP A 52 10.45 9.71 -3.72
CA ASP A 52 11.19 8.91 -4.71
C ASP A 52 10.80 7.40 -4.61
N GLU A 53 11.24 6.62 -5.60
CA GLU A 53 10.94 5.18 -5.69
C GLU A 53 11.63 4.34 -4.60
N SER A 54 12.81 4.73 -4.12
CA SER A 54 13.54 4.01 -3.09
C SER A 54 12.83 4.11 -1.74
N THR A 55 12.33 5.29 -1.41
CA THR A 55 11.50 5.52 -0.24
C THR A 55 10.18 4.75 -0.32
N ALA A 56 9.53 4.76 -1.50
CA ALA A 56 8.30 3.99 -1.71
C ALA A 56 8.53 2.48 -1.55
N PHE A 57 9.62 1.95 -2.11
CA PHE A 57 9.97 0.53 -1.99
C PHE A 57 10.12 0.08 -0.53
N LYS A 58 10.90 0.83 0.28
CA LYS A 58 11.08 0.54 1.71
C LYS A 58 9.76 0.55 2.49
N PHE A 59 8.84 1.45 2.12
CA PHE A 59 7.51 1.47 2.74
C PHE A 59 6.73 0.21 2.38
N VAL A 60 6.76 -0.22 1.11
CA VAL A 60 6.06 -1.42 0.65
C VAL A 60 6.61 -2.71 1.27
N GLU A 61 7.91 -2.78 1.57
CA GLU A 61 8.51 -3.92 2.28
C GLU A 61 7.84 -4.21 3.64
N SER A 62 7.24 -3.19 4.28
CA SER A 62 6.48 -3.38 5.52
C SER A 62 5.28 -4.31 5.36
N PHE A 63 4.76 -4.49 4.14
CA PHE A 63 3.64 -5.37 3.82
C PHE A 63 4.05 -6.80 3.47
N ALA A 64 5.34 -7.06 3.22
CA ALA A 64 5.80 -8.38 2.76
C ALA A 64 5.51 -9.51 3.78
N GLY A 65 5.35 -9.17 5.06
CA GLY A 65 5.01 -10.12 6.12
C GLY A 65 3.54 -10.57 6.15
N VAL A 66 2.65 -9.92 5.40
CA VAL A 66 1.21 -10.22 5.42
C VAL A 66 0.68 -10.78 4.10
N GLY A 67 1.39 -10.60 2.98
CA GLY A 67 0.96 -11.10 1.69
C GLY A 67 1.85 -10.67 0.53
N ASP A 68 1.48 -11.14 -0.67
CA ASP A 68 2.07 -10.67 -1.91
C ASP A 68 1.62 -9.24 -2.19
N THR A 69 2.53 -8.41 -2.71
CA THR A 69 2.21 -7.03 -3.06
C THR A 69 2.55 -6.70 -4.50
N GLU A 70 1.72 -5.87 -5.10
CA GLU A 70 1.93 -5.31 -6.43
C GLU A 70 1.84 -3.79 -6.33
N THR A 71 2.88 -3.07 -6.77
CA THR A 71 2.96 -1.60 -6.63
C THR A 71 3.13 -0.94 -7.98
N HIS A 72 2.38 0.12 -8.22
CA HIS A 72 2.43 0.91 -9.44
C HIS A 72 2.61 2.39 -9.14
N VAL A 73 3.34 3.08 -10.01
CA VAL A 73 3.39 4.55 -10.03
C VAL A 73 2.11 5.07 -10.67
N LEU A 74 1.46 6.03 -10.01
CA LEU A 74 0.29 6.72 -10.53
C LEU A 74 0.73 7.97 -11.29
N VAL A 75 0.32 8.06 -12.55
CA VAL A 75 0.48 9.24 -13.41
C VAL A 75 -0.85 9.96 -13.48
N ASP A 76 -0.85 11.25 -13.15
CA ASP A 76 -2.05 12.08 -13.24
C ASP A 76 -2.42 12.33 -14.71
N VAL A 77 -3.68 12.09 -15.05
CA VAL A 77 -4.24 12.26 -16.41
C VAL A 77 -5.02 13.57 -16.53
N ASN A 78 -4.96 14.45 -15.53
CA ASN A 78 -5.61 15.76 -15.58
C ASN A 78 -5.30 16.47 -16.91
N ARG A 79 -6.33 16.57 -17.76
CA ARG A 79 -6.31 17.35 -18.99
C ARG A 79 -6.49 18.81 -18.57
N THR A 80 -5.40 19.58 -18.61
CA THR A 80 -5.46 21.05 -18.61
C THR A 80 -6.34 21.55 -19.73
#